data_AF-A0A4Q3YC96-F1
#
_entry.id   AF-A0A4Q3YC96-F1
#
_cell.length_a   1.000
_cell.length_b   1.000
_cell.length_c   1.000
_cell.angle_alpha   90.00
_cell.angle_beta   90.00
_cell.angle_gamma   90.00
#
_symmetry.space_group_name_H-M   'P 1'
#
loop_
_entity.id
_entity.type
_entity.pdbx_description
1 polymer ?
#
loop_
_entity_poly.entity_id
_entity_poly.type
_entity_poly.pdbx_seq_one_letter_code
_entity_poly.pdbx_strand_id
1 'polypeptide(L)'
;MKREQLTIFDSDAVRENLSYPDCIRVVREAMMALSAGTTRQLLRTMISLGSGRTFAQMPGALGERDMFGTKAISVFADPHSPGLRRHRGLVVLFEP
;
A
#
# COMPACT_ATOMS: atom_id res chain seq x y z
N MET A 1 16.63 -9.09 9.17
CA MET A 1 16.20 -9.79 7.95
C MET A 1 17.42 -10.01 7.08
N LYS A 2 17.69 -11.26 6.68
CA LYS A 2 18.78 -11.56 5.75
C LYS A 2 18.30 -11.36 4.31
N ARG A 3 19.21 -11.20 3.35
CA ARG A 3 18.85 -10.86 1.96
C ARG A 3 18.04 -11.97 1.29
N GLU A 4 18.34 -13.22 1.60
CA GLU A 4 17.61 -14.41 1.14
C GLU A 4 16.17 -14.51 1.69
N GLN A 5 15.81 -13.71 2.69
CA GLN A 5 14.47 -13.64 3.26
C GLN A 5 13.65 -12.47 2.68
N LEU A 6 14.19 -11.73 1.70
CA LEU A 6 13.55 -10.58 1.08
C LEU A 6 13.17 -10.89 -0.37
N THR A 7 11.87 -10.85 -0.65
CA THR A 7 11.35 -10.85 -2.03
C THR A 7 11.04 -9.42 -2.44
N ILE A 8 11.55 -9.00 -3.61
CA ILE A 8 11.31 -7.66 -4.17
C ILE A 8 10.54 -7.82 -5.48
N PHE A 9 9.39 -7.15 -5.57
CA PHE A 9 8.63 -7.01 -6.80
C PHE A 9 8.72 -5.55 -7.26
N ASP A 10 9.23 -5.32 -8.46
CA ASP A 10 9.23 -4.00 -9.09
C ASP A 10 7.88 -3.71 -9.77
N SER A 11 7.77 -2.56 -10.44
CA SER A 11 6.53 -2.15 -11.10
C SER A 11 6.12 -3.06 -12.24
N ASP A 12 7.08 -3.67 -12.94
CA ASP A 12 6.81 -4.46 -14.13
C ASP A 12 6.34 -5.85 -13.69
N ALA A 13 7.01 -6.46 -12.72
CA ALA A 13 6.56 -7.68 -12.07
C ALA A 13 5.14 -7.53 -11.49
N VAL A 14 4.85 -6.41 -10.81
CA VAL A 14 3.50 -6.14 -10.28
C VAL A 14 2.47 -6.02 -11.41
N ARG A 15 2.80 -5.33 -12.50
CA ARG A 15 1.89 -5.13 -13.65
C ARG A 15 1.59 -6.43 -14.37
N GLU A 16 2.58 -7.30 -14.51
CA GLU A 16 2.45 -8.58 -15.22
C GLU A 16 1.64 -9.60 -14.41
N ASN A 17 1.75 -9.56 -13.08
CA ASN A 17 1.17 -10.58 -12.21
C ASN A 17 -0.16 -10.20 -11.55
N LEU A 18 -0.51 -8.90 -11.46
CA LEU A 18 -1.78 -8.47 -10.89
C LEU A 18 -2.83 -8.20 -11.98
N SER A 19 -3.69 -9.19 -12.23
CA SER A 19 -4.83 -9.03 -13.13
C SER A 19 -5.91 -8.13 -12.51
N TYR A 20 -6.65 -7.41 -13.36
CA TYR A 20 -7.77 -6.57 -12.90
C TYR A 20 -8.89 -7.39 -12.22
N PRO A 21 -9.32 -8.56 -12.76
CA PRO A 21 -10.28 -9.42 -12.08
C PRO A 21 -9.80 -9.90 -10.70
N ASP A 22 -8.53 -10.29 -10.57
CA ASP A 22 -7.98 -10.72 -9.28
C ASP A 22 -7.94 -9.56 -8.29
N CYS A 23 -7.52 -8.36 -8.72
CA CYS A 23 -7.55 -7.16 -7.90
C CYS A 23 -8.95 -6.87 -7.34
N ILE A 24 -10.00 -6.97 -8.16
CA ILE A 24 -11.38 -6.78 -7.71
C ILE A 24 -11.76 -7.82 -6.66
N ARG A 25 -11.43 -9.08 -6.90
CA ARG A 25 -11.76 -10.18 -6.00
C ARG A 25 -11.08 -10.01 -4.65
N VAL A 26 -9.76 -9.79 -4.62
CA VAL A 26 -9.01 -9.66 -3.36
C VAL A 26 -9.43 -8.41 -2.58
N VAL A 27 -9.72 -7.28 -3.26
CA VAL A 27 -10.22 -6.08 -2.58
C VAL A 27 -11.62 -6.32 -2.00
N ARG A 28 -12.51 -7.03 -2.72
CA ARG A 28 -13.82 -7.40 -2.20
C ARG A 28 -13.71 -8.22 -0.92
N GLU A 29 -12.89 -9.27 -0.93
CA GLU A 29 -12.64 -10.14 0.22
C GLU A 29 -12.08 -9.33 1.41
N ALA A 30 -11.08 -8.48 1.17
CA ALA A 30 -10.49 -7.62 2.20
C ALA A 30 -11.52 -6.63 2.80
N MET A 31 -12.39 -6.04 1.97
CA MET A 31 -13.42 -5.13 2.44
C MET A 31 -14.52 -5.84 3.24
N MET A 32 -14.89 -7.08 2.84
CA MET A 32 -15.81 -7.91 3.63
C MET A 32 -15.21 -8.25 5.00
N ALA A 33 -13.93 -8.64 5.06
CA ALA A 33 -13.22 -8.91 6.30
C ALA A 33 -13.10 -7.64 7.19
N LEU A 34 -12.85 -6.48 6.58
CA LEU A 34 -12.87 -5.20 7.28
C LEU A 34 -14.24 -4.93 7.91
N SER A 35 -15.33 -5.08 7.16
CA SER A 35 -16.69 -4.90 7.67
C SER A 35 -17.08 -5.92 8.75
N ALA A 36 -16.54 -7.13 8.69
CA ALA A 36 -16.71 -8.15 9.72
C ALA A 36 -15.86 -7.89 10.98
N GLY A 37 -14.95 -6.90 10.96
CA GLY A 37 -14.08 -6.57 12.08
C GLY A 37 -12.93 -7.54 12.31
N THR A 38 -12.60 -8.38 11.32
CA THR A 38 -11.55 -9.41 11.44
C THR A 38 -10.16 -8.89 11.09
N THR A 39 -10.08 -7.76 10.38
CA THR A 39 -8.81 -7.07 10.07
C THR A 39 -8.41 -6.08 11.17
N ARG A 40 -7.14 -5.68 11.22
CA ARG A 40 -6.66 -4.56 12.03
C ARG A 40 -6.13 -3.47 11.12
N GLN A 41 -6.68 -2.26 11.20
CA GLN A 41 -6.23 -1.11 10.42
C GLN A 41 -6.07 0.11 11.32
N LEU A 42 -4.95 0.81 11.21
CA LEU A 42 -4.81 2.12 11.83
C LEU A 42 -5.23 3.20 10.84
N LEU A 43 -5.58 4.37 11.37
CA LEU A 43 -5.71 5.55 10.53
C LEU A 43 -4.38 5.83 9.82
N ARG A 44 -4.47 6.22 8.54
CA ARG A 44 -3.30 6.68 7.80
C ARG A 44 -2.63 7.82 8.55
N THR A 45 -1.31 7.78 8.64
CA THR A 45 -0.50 8.86 9.19
C THR A 45 0.15 9.62 8.05
N MET A 46 0.27 10.94 8.19
CA MET A 46 0.76 11.81 7.14
C MET A 46 1.70 12.86 7.72
N ILE A 47 2.77 13.14 6.98
CA ILE A 47 3.73 14.21 7.23
C ILE A 47 3.63 15.18 6.06
N SER A 48 3.29 16.44 6.35
CA SER A 48 3.42 17.52 5.37
C SER A 48 4.91 17.82 5.16
N LEU A 49 5.34 17.84 3.90
CA LEU A 49 6.70 18.20 3.51
C LEU A 49 6.76 19.64 2.96
N GLY A 50 5.76 20.47 3.26
CA GLY A 50 5.56 21.79 2.67
C GLY A 50 4.58 21.79 1.50
N SER A 51 4.48 22.93 0.81
CA SER A 51 3.42 23.18 -0.18
C SER A 51 3.35 22.08 -1.25
N GLY A 52 2.20 21.40 -1.32
CA GLY A 52 1.90 20.39 -2.33
C GLY A 52 2.70 19.08 -2.22
N ARG A 53 3.32 18.80 -1.07
CA ARG A 53 4.15 17.60 -0.85
C ARG A 53 3.77 16.90 0.45
N THR A 54 3.50 15.60 0.35
CA THR A 54 3.09 14.78 1.49
C THR A 54 3.80 13.43 1.46
N PHE A 55 4.23 12.94 2.61
CA PHE A 55 4.59 11.55 2.82
C PHE A 55 3.59 10.90 3.78
N ALA A 56 3.12 9.71 3.47
CA ALA A 56 2.06 9.03 4.21
C ALA A 56 2.38 7.55 4.41
N GLN A 57 1.88 7.00 5.51
CA GLN A 57 1.93 5.58 5.82
C GLN A 57 0.51 5.05 6.05
N MET A 58 0.27 3.83 5.58
CA MET A 58 -1.01 3.14 5.72
C MET A 58 -0.76 1.70 6.21
N PRO A 59 -0.60 1.51 7.53
CA PRO A 59 -0.38 0.18 8.10
C PRO A 59 -1.68 -0.60 8.28
N GLY A 60 -1.61 -1.92 8.13
CA GLY A 60 -2.74 -2.83 8.35
C GLY A 60 -2.32 -4.30 8.45
N ALA A 61 -3.21 -5.12 9.01
CA ALA A 61 -3.09 -6.57 9.11
C ALA A 61 -4.41 -7.23 8.70
N LEU A 62 -4.35 -8.33 7.97
CA LEU A 62 -5.55 -9.07 7.52
C LEU A 62 -6.19 -9.89 8.65
N GLY A 63 -5.45 -10.16 9.72
CA GLY A 63 -5.91 -10.88 10.92
C GLY A 63 -4.76 -11.05 11.93
N GLU A 64 -5.04 -11.69 13.08
CA GLU A 64 -4.04 -11.84 14.16
C GLU A 64 -2.88 -12.78 13.81
N ARG A 65 -3.06 -13.66 12.82
CA ARG A 65 -2.06 -14.62 12.35
C ARG A 65 -1.95 -14.62 10.83
N ASP A 66 -2.31 -13.51 10.21
CA ASP A 66 -2.33 -13.35 8.75
C ASP A 66 -1.31 -12.28 8.33
N MET A 67 -1.12 -12.09 7.02
CA MET A 67 -0.20 -11.11 6.48
C MET A 67 -0.49 -9.70 7.03
N PHE A 68 0.58 -8.97 7.28
CA PHE A 68 0.52 -7.59 7.75
C PHE A 68 1.58 -6.75 7.06
N GLY A 69 1.41 -5.44 7.08
CA GLY A 69 2.29 -4.58 6.32
C GLY A 69 1.95 -3.11 6.41
N THR A 70 2.63 -2.34 5.57
CA THR A 70 2.34 -0.91 5.41
C THR A 70 2.61 -0.48 3.98
N LYS A 71 1.74 0.40 3.49
CA LYS A 71 2.04 1.18 2.29
C LYS A 71 2.68 2.49 2.72
N ALA A 72 3.91 2.71 2.25
CA ALA A 72 4.59 4.01 2.34
C ALA A 72 4.43 4.72 1.00
N ILE A 73 3.85 5.91 0.99
CA ILE A 73 3.58 6.65 -0.25
C ILE A 73 3.90 8.12 -0.09
N SER A 74 4.48 8.68 -1.13
CA SER A 74 4.72 10.11 -1.28
C SER A 74 3.87 10.66 -2.42
N VAL A 75 3.34 11.86 -2.20
CA VAL A 75 2.45 12.57 -3.12
C VAL A 75 2.98 13.97 -3.31
N PHE A 76 3.36 14.31 -4.54
CA PHE A 76 3.91 15.61 -4.89
C PHE A 76 3.05 16.26 -5.98
N ALA A 77 2.87 17.58 -5.93
CA ALA A 77 2.42 18.34 -7.08
C ALA A 77 3.28 18.03 -8.31
N ASP A 78 2.67 17.95 -9.49
CA ASP A 78 3.41 17.93 -10.74
C ASP A 78 3.63 19.37 -11.25
N PRO A 79 4.87 19.88 -11.30
CA PRO A 79 5.16 21.21 -11.84
C PRO A 79 4.84 21.32 -13.34
N HIS A 80 4.88 20.21 -14.07
CA HIS A 80 4.65 20.18 -15.51
C HIS A 80 3.19 19.94 -15.87
N SER A 81 2.34 19.66 -14.89
CA SER A 81 0.91 19.40 -15.11
C SER A 81 0.10 19.90 -13.91
N PRO A 82 -0.17 21.21 -13.83
CA PRO A 82 -0.92 21.81 -12.73
C PRO A 82 -2.25 21.08 -12.47
N GLY A 83 -2.50 20.73 -11.21
CA GLY A 83 -3.66 19.94 -10.80
C GLY A 83 -3.40 18.43 -10.69
N LEU A 84 -2.36 17.90 -11.37
CA LEU A 84 -1.95 16.50 -11.21
C LEU A 84 -1.01 16.30 -10.02
N ARG A 85 -1.01 15.08 -9.50
CA ARG A 85 -0.13 14.63 -8.42
C ARG A 85 0.67 13.42 -8.88
N ARG A 86 1.96 13.43 -8.57
CA ARG A 86 2.85 12.28 -8.76
C ARG A 86 2.87 11.45 -7.49
N HIS A 87 2.52 10.18 -7.63
CA HIS A 87 2.49 9.21 -6.55
C HIS A 87 3.69 8.27 -6.67
N ARG A 88 4.52 8.20 -5.62
CA ARG A 88 5.63 7.25 -5.55
C ARG A 88 5.62 6.58 -4.19
N GLY A 89 5.61 5.25 -4.17
CA GLY A 89 5.53 4.51 -2.93
C GLY A 89 5.84 3.04 -3.13
N LEU A 90 5.83 2.32 -2.03
CA LEU A 90 6.03 0.89 -1.95
C LEU A 90 5.06 0.30 -0.93
N VAL A 91 4.83 -1.00 -1.05
CA VAL A 91 4.13 -1.79 -0.04
C VAL A 91 5.15 -2.74 0.56
N VAL A 92 5.26 -2.74 1.89
CA VAL A 92 6.01 -3.76 2.63
C VAL A 92 4.99 -4.72 3.20
N LEU A 93 5.15 -6.00 2.90
CA LEU A 93 4.38 -7.09 3.50
C LEU A 93 5.31 -7.98 4.34
N PHE A 94 4.75 -8.53 5.39
CA PHE A 94 5.36 -9.52 6.26
C PHE A 94 4.43 -10.75 6.30
N GLU A 95 5.06 -11.92 6.21
CA GLU A 95 4.43 -13.20 6.50
C GLU A 95 4.71 -13.54 7.99
N PRO A 96 3.70 -14.02 8.74
CA PRO A 96 3.85 -14.40 10.15
C PRO A 96 4.79 -15.58 10.41
#